data_AF-A0A7C3YM61-F1
#
_entry.id   AF-A0A7C3YM61-F1
#
_cell.length_a   1.000
_cell.length_b   1.000
_cell.length_c   1.000
_cell.angle_alpha   90.00
_cell.angle_beta   90.00
_cell.angle_gamma   90.00
#
_symmetry.space_group_name_H-M   'P 1'
#
loop_
_entity.id
_entity.type
_entity.pdbx_description
1 polymer ?
#
loop_
_entity_poly.entity_id
_entity_poly.type
_entity_poly.pdbx_seq_one_letter_code
_entity_poly.pdbx_strand_id
1 'polypeptide(L)' 'MPKLSIITINLNNREGLERTIQSVINQTFTDFEYIIIDGGSTDGS' A
#
# COMPACT_ATOMS: atom_id res chain seq x y z
N MET A 1 18.92 4.52 4.05
CA MET A 1 17.55 5.07 4.07
C MET A 1 16.99 4.91 2.68
N PRO A 2 15.75 4.41 2.53
CA PRO A 2 15.08 4.34 1.24
C PRO A 2 14.99 5.75 0.64
N LYS A 3 15.09 5.85 -0.69
CA LYS A 3 15.01 7.15 -1.38
C LYS A 3 13.58 7.67 -1.51
N LEU A 4 12.59 6.78 -1.41
CA LEU A 4 11.19 7.09 -1.55
C LEU A 4 10.38 6.34 -0.48
N SER A 5 9.43 7.04 0.14
CA SER A 5 8.44 6.42 1.02
C SER A 5 7.07 6.50 0.35
N ILE A 6 6.45 5.35 0.13
CA ILE A 6 5.09 5.25 -0.41
C ILE A 6 4.19 4.93 0.78
N ILE A 7 3.16 5.75 1.00
CA ILE A 7 2.21 5.56 2.10
C ILE A 7 0.82 5.40 1.51
N THR A 8 0.16 4.27 1.80
CA THR A 8 -1.24 4.02 1.43
C THR A 8 -2.07 3.92 2.69
N ILE A 9 -3.07 4.80 2.81
CA ILE A 9 -4.11 4.69 3.84
C ILE A 9 -5.29 3.96 3.22
N ASN A 10 -5.77 2.92 3.90
CA ASN A 10 -6.93 2.14 3.46
C ASN A 10 -8.05 2.22 4.50
N LEU A 11 -9.29 2.33 4.03
CA LEU A 11 -10.49 2.23 4.86
C LEU A 11 -11.57 1.50 4.08
N ASN A 12 -11.91 0.28 4.49
CA ASN A 12 -12.97 -0.54 3.93
C ASN A 12 -12.90 -0.69 2.39
N ASN A 13 -11.71 -0.87 1.83
CA ASN A 13 -11.51 -1.05 0.39
C ASN A 13 -10.53 -2.19 0.08
N ARG A 14 -10.83 -3.40 0.55
CA ARG A 14 -10.01 -4.61 0.33
C ARG A 14 -9.57 -4.81 -1.12
N GLU A 15 -10.49 -4.73 -2.08
CA GLU A 15 -10.19 -4.97 -3.50
C GLU A 15 -9.27 -3.87 -4.07
N GLY A 16 -9.54 -2.61 -3.73
CA GLY A 16 -8.70 -1.49 -4.15
C GLY A 16 -7.30 -1.55 -3.53
N LEU A 17 -7.21 -1.95 -2.27
CA LEU A 17 -5.94 -2.13 -1.57
C LEU A 17 -5.11 -3.23 -2.23
N GLU A 18 -5.70 -4.40 -2.52
CA GLU A 18 -4.99 -5.49 -3.20
C GLU A 18 -4.41 -5.05 -4.55
N ARG A 19 -5.21 -4.36 -5.37
CA ARG A 19 -4.76 -3.81 -6.66
C ARG A 19 -3.65 -2.78 -6.49
N THR A 20 -3.74 -1.94 -5.47
CA THR A 20 -2.73 -0.91 -5.17
C THR A 20 -1.42 -1.55 -4.74
N ILE A 21 -1.48 -2.56 -3.86
CA ILE A 21 -0.31 -3.32 -3.42
C ILE A 21 0.37 -3.95 -4.63
N GLN A 22 -0.38 -4.66 -5.48
CA GLN A 22 0.18 -5.28 -6.68
C GLN A 22 0.81 -4.25 -7.61
N SER A 23 0.23 -3.06 -7.75
CA SER A 23 0.83 -1.97 -8.54
C SER A 23 2.16 -1.50 -7.96
N VAL A 24 2.24 -1.28 -6.64
CA VAL A 24 3.43 -0.74 -5.96
C VAL A 24 4.57 -1.76 -5.91
N ILE A 25 4.30 -3.02 -5.57
CA ILE A 25 5.38 -4.03 -5.44
C ILE A 25 5.98 -4.43 -6.78
N ASN A 26 5.25 -4.23 -7.89
CA ASN A 26 5.71 -4.55 -9.25
C ASN A 26 6.40 -3.37 -9.96
N GLN A 27 6.71 -2.27 -9.25
CA GLN A 27 7.48 -1.17 -9.83
C GLN A 27 8.92 -1.60 -10.16
N THR A 28 9.49 -1.03 -11.21
CA THR A 28 10.88 -1.31 -11.63
C THR A 28 11.93 -0.61 -10.78
N PHE A 29 11.56 0.50 -10.13
CA PHE A 29 12.39 1.16 -9.13
C PHE A 29 12.14 0.53 -7.76
N THR A 30 13.18 0.09 -7.05
CA THR A 30 13.04 -0.75 -5.84
C THR A 30 13.58 -0.13 -4.55
N ASP A 31 14.23 1.04 -4.62
CA ASP A 31 14.79 1.73 -3.45
C ASP A 31 13.72 2.56 -2.73
N PHE A 32 12.66 1.88 -2.29
CA PHE A 32 11.52 2.46 -1.58
C PHE A 32 11.12 1.65 -0.35
N GLU A 33 10.49 2.31 0.61
CA GLU A 33 9.68 1.64 1.65
C GLU A 33 8.20 1.82 1.32
N TYR A 34 7.41 0.80 1.63
CA TYR A 34 5.96 0.84 1.43
C TYR A 34 5.24 0.62 2.75
N ILE A 35 4.53 1.65 3.21
CA ILE A 35 3.82 1.67 4.49
C ILE A 35 2.33 1.69 4.20
N ILE A 36 1.61 0.73 4.78
CA ILE A 36 0.16 0.65 4.70
C ILE A 36 -0.40 0.98 6.09
N ILE A 37 -1.34 1.91 6.13
CA ILE A 37 -2.02 2.33 7.37
C ILE A 37 -3.50 1.98 7.21
N ASP A 38 -3.98 1.10 8.07
CA ASP A 38 -5.41 0.83 8.17
C ASP A 38 -6.12 1.94 8.97
N GLY A 39 -7.19 2.49 8.39
CA GLY A 39 -8.04 3.52 8.98
C GLY A 39 -9.11 2.98 9.93
N GLY A 40 -9.02 1.71 10.35
CA GLY A 40 -10.02 1.04 11.18
C GLY A 40 -11.03 0.25 10.35
N SER A 41 -10.54 -0.53 9.39
CA SER A 41 -11.40 -1.28 8.48
C SER A 41 -12.08 -2.47 9.16
N THR A 42 -13.27 -2.82 8.69
CA THR A 42 -14.09 -3.95 9.15
C THR A 42 -14.42 -4.94 8.03
N ASP A 43 -13.98 -4.66 6.81
CA ASP A 43 -14.20 -5.50 5.61
C ASP A 43 -13.13 -6.58 5.40
N GLY A 44 -12.16 -6.68 6.33
CA GLY A 44 -11.04 -7.61 6.24
C GLY A 44 -10.01 -7.23 5.17
N SER A 45 -9.82 -5.92 4.96
CA SER A 45 -8.70 -5.34 4.22
C SER A 45 -7.40 -5.30 5.02
#